data_AF-A0A484K4E5-F1
#
_entry.id   AF-A0A484K4E5-F1
#
_cell.length_a   1.000
_cell.length_b   1.000
_cell.length_c   1.000
_cell.angle_alpha   90.00
_cell.angle_beta   90.00
_cell.angle_gamma   90.00
#
_symmetry.space_group_name_H-M   'P 1'
#
loop_
_entity.id
_entity.type
_entity.pdbx_description
1 polymer ?
#
loop_
_entity_poly.entity_id
_entity_poly.type
_entity_poly.pdbx_seq_one_letter_code
_entity_poly.pdbx_strand_id
1 'polypeptide(L)'
;MLQIFYDSQDFFLLKELEKLGPKKGVISQSVKDVVQSLVDDDLVSKDKIGTSVYFWSLPSCAGNQLRNVYKKLESDLQSSKKRHSELLEQSKNLKKGREESDEREEALEELKATEQKHKELKEELAQYADNDPATIERMRSAIQVAHAAANRWTDNIFTLRQWCSNNFPQAKEQLDHLYNEVGITDDLDYLELPSAASLCPGGEQIVCEST
;
A
#
# COMPACT_ATOMS: atom_id res chain seq x y z
N MET A 1 -31.01 -38.73 44.37
CA MET A 1 -29.63 -38.87 43.86
C MET A 1 -28.68 -37.85 44.47
N LEU A 2 -28.89 -36.53 44.25
CA LEU A 2 -28.05 -35.45 44.79
C LEU A 2 -27.73 -35.54 46.28
N GLN A 3 -28.72 -35.95 47.08
CA GLN A 3 -28.57 -36.08 48.53
C GLN A 3 -27.47 -37.07 48.96
N ILE A 4 -27.09 -38.03 48.12
CA ILE A 4 -25.94 -38.91 48.39
C ILE A 4 -24.67 -38.07 48.56
N PHE A 5 -24.46 -37.09 47.67
CA PHE A 5 -23.30 -36.21 47.71
C PHE A 5 -23.37 -35.22 48.87
N TYR A 6 -24.53 -34.64 49.16
CA TYR A 6 -24.67 -33.65 50.23
C TYR A 6 -24.58 -34.26 51.64
N ASP A 7 -25.13 -35.45 51.84
CA ASP A 7 -25.09 -36.14 53.15
C ASP A 7 -23.66 -36.61 53.48
N SER A 8 -22.95 -37.17 52.48
CA SER A 8 -21.62 -37.76 52.67
C SER A 8 -20.47 -36.74 52.53
N GLN A 9 -20.66 -35.73 51.67
CA GLN A 9 -19.65 -34.77 51.25
C GLN A 9 -18.38 -35.44 50.72
N ASP A 10 -18.53 -36.58 50.05
CA ASP A 10 -17.44 -37.42 49.55
C ASP A 10 -17.45 -37.54 48.01
N PHE A 11 -16.40 -38.15 47.46
CA PHE A 11 -16.19 -38.41 46.05
C PHE A 11 -16.58 -39.85 45.71
N PHE A 12 -17.28 -40.03 44.60
CA PHE A 12 -17.79 -41.34 44.21
C PHE A 12 -17.38 -41.72 42.79
N LEU A 13 -17.10 -43.01 42.61
CA LEU A 13 -17.04 -43.63 41.29
C LEU A 13 -18.46 -43.99 40.82
N LEU A 14 -18.66 -44.08 39.50
CA LEU A 14 -19.95 -44.48 38.94
C LEU A 14 -20.46 -45.81 39.52
N LYS A 15 -19.56 -46.81 39.70
CA LYS A 15 -19.91 -48.11 40.29
C LYS A 15 -20.40 -48.02 41.74
N GLU A 16 -19.96 -47.01 42.48
CA GLU A 16 -20.40 -46.78 43.87
C GLU A 16 -21.78 -46.11 43.89
N LEU A 17 -21.97 -45.13 42.99
CA LEU A 17 -23.26 -44.49 42.77
C LEU A 17 -24.32 -45.49 42.29
N GLU A 18 -23.98 -46.45 41.44
CA GLU A 18 -24.88 -47.53 41.02
C GLU A 18 -25.35 -48.41 42.19
N LYS A 19 -24.55 -48.55 43.25
CA LYS A 19 -24.92 -49.27 44.48
C LYS A 19 -25.74 -48.41 45.46
N LEU A 20 -25.44 -47.11 45.54
CA LEU A 20 -26.08 -46.18 46.49
C LEU A 20 -27.36 -45.55 45.94
N GLY A 21 -27.45 -45.36 44.63
CA GLY A 21 -28.58 -44.75 43.92
C GLY A 21 -29.94 -45.42 44.23
N PRO A 22 -30.05 -46.75 44.13
CA PRO A 22 -31.27 -47.48 44.47
C PRO A 22 -31.73 -47.28 45.92
N LYS A 23 -30.79 -47.16 46.87
CA LYS A 23 -31.11 -46.90 48.29
C LYS A 23 -31.73 -45.53 48.52
N LYS A 24 -31.58 -44.61 47.57
CA LYS A 24 -32.18 -43.27 47.58
C LYS A 24 -33.28 -43.12 46.53
N GLY A 25 -33.89 -44.23 46.08
CA GLY A 25 -35.09 -44.25 45.25
C GLY A 25 -34.86 -44.09 43.74
N VAL A 26 -33.62 -44.15 43.26
CA VAL A 26 -33.32 -44.12 41.81
C VAL A 26 -33.38 -45.54 41.24
N ILE A 27 -34.07 -45.74 40.12
CA ILE A 27 -34.14 -47.06 39.46
C ILE A 27 -32.72 -47.49 39.06
N SER A 28 -32.32 -48.72 39.39
CA SER A 28 -30.92 -49.17 39.23
C SER A 28 -30.37 -49.03 37.81
N GLN A 29 -31.20 -49.22 36.79
CA GLN A 29 -30.80 -49.12 35.39
C GLN A 29 -30.64 -47.66 34.92
N SER A 30 -31.25 -46.69 35.61
CA SER A 30 -31.22 -45.28 35.23
C SER A 30 -30.22 -44.44 36.03
N VAL A 31 -29.50 -45.02 36.99
CA VAL A 31 -28.57 -44.28 37.86
C VAL A 31 -27.53 -43.51 37.04
N LYS A 32 -26.96 -44.14 36.02
CA LYS A 32 -25.98 -43.50 35.14
C LYS A 32 -26.56 -42.27 34.43
N ASP A 33 -27.76 -42.40 33.87
CA ASP A 33 -28.41 -41.31 33.13
C ASP A 33 -28.80 -40.16 34.06
N VAL A 34 -29.29 -40.48 35.26
CA VAL A 34 -29.61 -39.49 36.29
C VAL A 34 -28.36 -38.75 36.75
N VAL A 35 -27.24 -39.46 36.97
CA VAL A 35 -25.96 -38.80 37.32
C VAL A 35 -25.49 -37.92 36.18
N GLN A 36 -25.59 -38.38 34.92
CA GLN A 36 -25.18 -37.57 33.79
C GLN A 36 -26.03 -36.31 33.64
N SER A 37 -27.36 -36.40 33.78
CA SER A 37 -28.26 -35.24 33.78
C SER A 37 -27.89 -34.23 34.87
N LEU A 38 -27.56 -34.70 36.08
CA LEU A 38 -27.12 -33.82 37.16
C LEU A 38 -25.78 -33.14 36.89
N VAL A 39 -24.89 -33.79 36.15
CA VAL A 39 -23.67 -33.16 35.67
C VAL A 39 -23.96 -32.13 34.59
N ASP A 40 -24.86 -32.46 33.65
CA ASP A 40 -25.23 -31.56 32.56
C ASP A 40 -25.94 -30.30 33.08
N ASP A 41 -26.64 -30.40 34.21
CA ASP A 41 -27.26 -29.28 34.95
C ASP A 41 -26.28 -28.56 35.91
N ASP A 42 -24.98 -28.89 35.89
CA ASP A 42 -23.93 -28.36 36.78
C ASP A 42 -24.17 -28.59 38.30
N LEU A 43 -25.08 -29.50 38.65
CA LEU A 43 -25.39 -29.84 40.05
C LEU A 43 -24.42 -30.88 40.65
N VAL A 44 -23.76 -31.66 39.80
CA VAL A 44 -22.71 -32.62 40.18
C VAL A 44 -21.47 -32.34 39.34
N SER A 45 -20.33 -32.14 40.00
CA SER A 45 -19.04 -32.02 39.32
C SER A 45 -18.53 -33.41 38.94
N LYS A 46 -17.91 -33.52 37.77
CA LYS A 46 -17.16 -34.71 37.34
C LYS A 46 -15.76 -34.32 36.92
N ASP A 47 -14.79 -35.18 37.22
CA ASP A 47 -13.44 -35.04 36.69
C ASP A 47 -12.77 -36.41 36.56
N LYS A 48 -11.87 -36.51 35.58
CA LYS A 48 -11.13 -37.73 35.29
C LYS A 48 -9.73 -37.63 35.90
N ILE A 49 -9.48 -38.44 36.91
CA ILE A 49 -8.19 -38.51 37.60
C ILE A 49 -7.57 -39.88 37.30
N GLY A 50 -6.50 -39.88 36.51
CA GLY A 50 -5.89 -41.11 36.00
C GLY A 50 -6.85 -41.90 35.08
N THR A 51 -7.13 -43.15 35.44
CA THR A 51 -8.04 -44.03 34.69
C THR A 51 -9.49 -43.93 35.14
N SER A 52 -9.78 -43.20 36.21
CA SER A 52 -11.09 -43.20 36.89
C SER A 52 -11.78 -41.85 36.77
N VAL A 53 -13.12 -41.87 36.68
CA VAL A 53 -13.96 -40.67 36.70
C VAL A 53 -14.63 -40.57 38.06
N TYR A 54 -14.41 -39.45 38.73
CA TYR A 54 -14.96 -39.13 40.04
C TYR A 54 -16.10 -38.15 39.90
N PHE A 55 -17.13 -38.33 40.71
CA PHE A 55 -18.30 -37.48 40.80
C PHE A 55 -18.44 -36.96 42.23
N TRP A 56 -18.71 -35.68 42.39
CA TRP A 56 -18.93 -35.08 43.70
C TRP A 56 -19.85 -33.86 43.60
N SER A 57 -20.48 -33.51 44.72
CA SER A 57 -21.20 -32.24 44.86
C SER A 57 -21.15 -31.79 46.31
N LEU A 58 -20.69 -30.56 46.52
CA LEU A 58 -20.60 -29.95 47.85
C LEU A 58 -21.72 -28.91 48.00
N PRO A 59 -22.38 -28.82 49.17
CA PRO A 59 -23.43 -27.82 49.42
C PRO A 59 -22.98 -26.37 49.16
N SER A 60 -21.69 -26.07 49.31
CA SER A 60 -21.11 -24.75 49.09
C SER A 60 -20.80 -24.43 47.61
N CYS A 61 -20.84 -25.41 46.71
CA CYS A 61 -20.36 -25.28 45.34
C CYS A 61 -21.14 -24.22 44.54
N ALA A 62 -22.48 -24.28 44.56
CA ALA A 62 -23.35 -23.33 43.87
C ALA A 62 -23.13 -21.87 44.36
N GLY A 63 -23.01 -21.68 45.68
CA GLY A 63 -22.76 -20.37 46.27
C GLY A 63 -21.38 -19.79 45.91
N ASN A 64 -20.36 -20.64 45.85
CA ASN A 64 -19.01 -20.23 45.45
C ASN A 64 -18.93 -19.93 43.95
N GLN A 65 -19.57 -20.74 43.10
CA GLN A 65 -19.66 -20.48 41.66
C GLN A 65 -20.32 -19.13 41.39
N LEU A 66 -21.48 -18.87 41.99
CA LEU A 66 -22.18 -17.59 41.85
C LEU A 66 -21.31 -16.41 42.31
N ARG A 67 -20.61 -16.55 43.44
CA ARG A 67 -19.71 -15.51 43.95
C ARG A 67 -18.52 -15.25 43.02
N ASN A 68 -17.96 -16.29 42.41
CA ASN A 68 -16.86 -16.16 41.46
C ASN A 68 -17.31 -15.49 40.17
N VAL A 69 -18.47 -15.90 39.64
CA VAL A 69 -19.09 -15.26 38.47
C VAL A 69 -19.38 -13.80 38.75
N TYR A 70 -19.99 -13.49 39.89
CA TYR A 70 -20.25 -12.11 40.31
C TYR A 70 -18.96 -11.28 40.38
N LYS A 71 -17.92 -11.77 41.06
CA LYS A 71 -16.62 -11.07 41.14
C LYS A 71 -16.00 -10.83 39.76
N LYS A 72 -16.08 -11.81 38.86
CA LYS A 72 -15.57 -11.68 37.51
C LYS A 72 -16.35 -10.62 36.72
N LEU A 73 -17.69 -10.70 36.75
CA LEU A 73 -18.56 -9.72 36.07
C LEU A 73 -18.36 -8.31 36.61
N GLU A 74 -18.19 -8.15 37.92
CA GLU A 74 -17.92 -6.86 38.55
C GLU A 74 -16.56 -6.30 38.10
N SER A 75 -15.51 -7.14 38.06
CA SER A 75 -14.19 -6.75 37.54
C SER A 75 -14.27 -6.35 36.05
N ASP A 76 -14.98 -7.13 35.23
CA ASP A 76 -15.16 -6.86 33.81
C ASP A 76 -15.92 -5.55 33.61
N LEU A 77 -16.99 -5.31 34.38
CA LEU A 77 -17.77 -4.07 34.36
C LEU A 77 -16.90 -2.87 34.71
N GLN A 78 -16.09 -2.96 35.76
CA GLN A 78 -15.18 -1.88 36.17
C GLN A 78 -14.13 -1.59 35.08
N SER A 79 -13.54 -2.63 34.49
CA SER A 79 -12.58 -2.48 33.40
C SER A 79 -13.20 -1.81 32.16
N SER A 80 -14.42 -2.22 31.80
CA SER A 80 -15.15 -1.65 30.67
C SER A 80 -15.54 -0.20 30.91
N LYS A 81 -15.98 0.14 32.13
CA LYS A 81 -16.29 1.54 32.51
C LYS A 81 -15.06 2.43 32.42
N LYS A 82 -13.91 1.95 32.93
CA LYS A 82 -12.64 2.67 32.83
C LYS A 82 -12.24 2.90 31.37
N ARG A 83 -12.26 1.84 30.55
CA ARG A 83 -11.94 1.94 29.13
C ARG A 83 -12.88 2.89 28.39
N HIS A 84 -14.17 2.87 28.72
CA HIS A 84 -15.15 3.78 28.15
C HIS A 84 -14.83 5.25 28.49
N SER A 85 -14.52 5.56 29.75
CA SER A 85 -14.12 6.92 30.13
C SER A 85 -12.84 7.38 29.43
N GLU A 86 -11.84 6.51 29.31
CA GLU A 86 -10.59 6.82 28.60
C GLU A 86 -10.84 7.09 27.11
N LEU A 87 -11.69 6.30 26.46
CA LEU A 87 -12.06 6.49 25.05
C LEU A 87 -12.85 7.79 24.83
N LEU A 88 -13.76 8.14 25.75
CA LEU A 88 -14.49 9.41 25.69
C LEU A 88 -13.53 10.61 25.82
N GLU A 89 -12.57 10.53 26.73
CA GLU A 89 -11.57 11.58 26.89
C GLU A 89 -10.66 11.70 25.66
N GLN A 90 -10.21 10.58 25.10
CA GLN A 90 -9.44 10.55 23.86
C GLN A 90 -10.23 11.15 22.68
N SER A 91 -11.50 10.77 22.52
CA SER A 91 -12.37 11.32 21.48
C SER A 91 -12.54 12.84 21.65
N LYS A 92 -12.78 13.32 22.88
CA LYS A 92 -12.87 14.75 23.18
C LYS A 92 -11.56 15.49 22.86
N ASN A 93 -10.41 14.90 23.18
CA ASN A 93 -9.12 15.50 22.89
C ASN A 93 -8.80 15.53 21.39
N LEU A 94 -9.17 14.48 20.64
CA LEU A 94 -9.00 14.44 19.19
C LEU A 94 -9.91 15.42 18.43
N LYS A 95 -11.07 15.75 19.01
CA LYS A 95 -11.98 16.75 18.45
C LYS A 95 -11.49 18.18 18.58
N LYS A 96 -10.61 18.47 19.56
CA LYS A 96 -10.04 19.82 19.73
C LYS A 96 -9.20 20.20 18.50
N GLY A 97 -9.52 21.31 17.87
CA GLY A 97 -8.89 21.77 16.62
C GLY A 97 -9.34 21.00 15.36
N ARG A 98 -10.34 20.12 15.49
CA ARG A 98 -11.00 19.40 14.38
C ARG A 98 -12.51 19.49 14.50
N GLU A 99 -12.98 20.58 15.10
CA GLU A 99 -14.39 20.85 15.26
C GLU A 99 -15.05 20.90 13.87
N GLU A 100 -16.23 20.30 13.77
CA GLU A 100 -17.04 20.42 12.56
C GLU A 100 -17.53 21.86 12.46
N SER A 101 -17.06 22.56 11.42
CA SER A 101 -17.47 23.90 11.05
C SER A 101 -17.49 24.00 9.53
N ASP A 102 -18.33 24.90 9.01
CA ASP A 102 -18.43 25.17 7.58
C ASP A 102 -17.06 25.60 7.01
N GLU A 103 -16.29 26.40 7.76
CA GLU A 103 -14.92 26.80 7.41
C GLU A 103 -13.96 25.61 7.22
N ARG A 104 -14.10 24.57 8.07
CA ARG A 104 -13.26 23.37 7.98
C ARG A 104 -13.67 22.52 6.78
N GLU A 105 -14.96 22.42 6.49
CA GLU A 105 -15.46 21.70 5.31
C GLU A 105 -14.96 22.37 4.03
N GLU A 106 -15.10 23.68 3.91
CA GLU A 106 -14.61 24.47 2.77
C GLU A 106 -13.09 24.32 2.60
N ALA A 107 -12.30 24.42 3.68
CA ALA A 107 -10.85 24.25 3.61
C ALA A 107 -10.43 22.83 3.18
N LEU A 108 -11.19 21.79 3.56
CA LEU A 108 -10.93 20.41 3.14
C LEU A 108 -11.29 20.21 1.66
N GLU A 109 -12.35 20.85 1.16
CA GLU A 109 -12.69 20.86 -0.26
C GLU A 109 -11.64 21.59 -1.09
N GLU A 110 -11.19 22.77 -0.64
CA GLU A 110 -10.13 23.54 -1.30
C GLU A 110 -8.80 22.77 -1.35
N LEU A 111 -8.42 22.13 -0.23
CA LEU A 111 -7.23 21.28 -0.18
C LEU A 111 -7.31 20.17 -1.23
N LYS A 112 -8.45 19.47 -1.30
CA LYS A 112 -8.67 18.38 -2.26
C LYS A 112 -8.61 18.89 -3.70
N ALA A 113 -9.22 20.03 -3.99
CA ALA A 113 -9.18 20.65 -5.32
C ALA A 113 -7.75 21.05 -5.71
N THR A 114 -6.99 21.61 -4.77
CA THR A 114 -5.60 22.03 -4.96
C THR A 114 -4.67 20.83 -5.17
N GLU A 115 -4.82 19.76 -4.40
CA GLU A 115 -4.05 18.52 -4.58
C GLU A 115 -4.30 17.89 -5.96
N GLN A 116 -5.55 17.88 -6.40
CA GLN A 116 -5.92 17.37 -7.72
C GLN A 116 -5.27 18.22 -8.82
N LYS A 117 -5.38 19.55 -8.74
CA LYS A 117 -4.76 20.47 -9.71
C LYS A 117 -3.23 20.35 -9.72
N HIS A 118 -2.61 20.22 -8.56
CA HIS A 118 -1.16 20.03 -8.45
C HIS A 118 -0.74 18.72 -9.13
N LYS A 119 -1.51 17.64 -8.96
CA LYS A 119 -1.26 16.37 -9.64
C LYS A 119 -1.35 16.52 -11.16
N GLU A 120 -2.40 17.15 -11.67
CA GLU A 120 -2.60 17.40 -13.10
C GLU A 120 -1.45 18.21 -13.70
N LEU A 121 -1.08 19.33 -13.07
CA LEU A 121 0.03 20.16 -13.51
C LEU A 121 1.37 19.42 -13.49
N LYS A 122 1.58 18.52 -12.52
CA LYS A 122 2.78 17.71 -12.45
C LYS A 122 2.84 16.67 -13.57
N GLU A 123 1.71 16.06 -13.91
CA GLU A 123 1.59 15.13 -15.05
C GLU A 123 1.79 15.86 -16.38
N GLU A 124 1.26 17.08 -16.50
CA GLU A 124 1.48 17.94 -17.66
C GLU A 124 2.96 18.35 -17.79
N LEU A 125 3.60 18.82 -16.72
CA LEU A 125 5.03 19.15 -16.73
C LEU A 125 5.91 17.97 -17.12
N ALA A 126 5.54 16.75 -16.73
CA ALA A 126 6.28 15.55 -17.12
C ALA A 126 6.26 15.30 -18.64
N GLN A 127 5.21 15.73 -19.35
CA GLN A 127 5.15 15.63 -20.82
C GLN A 127 6.16 16.55 -21.51
N TYR A 128 6.58 17.63 -20.84
CA TYR A 128 7.54 18.60 -21.36
C TYR A 128 8.96 18.41 -20.82
N ALA A 129 9.25 17.28 -20.15
CA ALA A 129 10.55 17.03 -19.54
C ALA A 129 11.71 17.08 -20.55
N ASP A 130 11.47 16.69 -21.80
CA ASP A 130 12.47 16.71 -22.88
C ASP A 130 12.63 18.09 -23.55
N ASN A 131 11.73 19.05 -23.28
CA ASN A 131 11.73 20.40 -23.84
C ASN A 131 12.46 21.40 -22.93
N ASP A 132 13.55 20.97 -22.29
CA ASP A 132 14.37 21.86 -21.48
C ASP A 132 15.09 22.90 -22.37
N PRO A 133 14.92 24.21 -22.11
CA PRO A 133 15.56 25.26 -22.89
C PRO A 133 17.09 25.11 -22.97
N ALA A 134 17.73 24.65 -21.89
CA ALA A 134 19.18 24.43 -21.89
C ALA A 134 19.58 23.24 -22.79
N THR A 135 18.71 22.24 -22.93
CA THR A 135 18.90 21.12 -23.86
C THR A 135 18.71 21.57 -25.31
N ILE A 136 17.67 22.36 -25.60
CA ILE A 136 17.43 22.93 -26.94
C ILE A 136 18.61 23.83 -27.36
N GLU A 137 19.11 24.68 -26.46
CA GLU A 137 20.21 25.59 -26.77
C GLU A 137 21.53 24.85 -27.02
N ARG A 138 21.79 23.78 -26.26
CA ARG A 138 22.92 22.87 -26.54
C ARG A 138 22.80 22.21 -27.91
N MET A 139 21.60 21.76 -28.29
CA MET A 139 21.37 21.20 -29.62
C MET A 139 21.61 22.23 -30.73
N ARG A 140 21.12 23.47 -30.58
CA ARG A 140 21.36 24.57 -31.54
C ARG A 140 22.84 24.87 -31.71
N SER A 141 23.57 24.97 -30.60
CA SER A 141 25.02 25.17 -30.61
C SER A 141 25.75 24.02 -31.31
N ALA A 142 25.36 22.77 -31.05
CA ALA A 142 25.94 21.61 -31.70
C ALA A 142 25.66 21.58 -33.22
N ILE A 143 24.45 21.98 -33.64
CA ILE A 143 24.10 22.12 -35.06
C ILE A 143 24.98 23.16 -35.74
N GLN A 144 25.23 24.32 -35.12
CA GLN A 144 26.11 25.35 -35.69
C GLN A 144 27.55 24.82 -35.88
N VAL A 145 28.07 24.09 -34.90
CA VAL A 145 29.42 23.48 -35.00
C VAL A 145 29.47 22.42 -36.09
N ALA A 146 28.47 21.53 -36.16
CA ALA A 146 28.39 20.49 -37.18
C ALA A 146 28.24 21.07 -38.59
N HIS A 147 27.43 22.12 -38.74
CA HIS A 147 27.23 22.84 -39.99
C HIS A 147 28.52 23.49 -40.50
N ALA A 148 29.19 24.25 -39.63
CA ALA A 148 30.48 24.87 -39.97
C ALA A 148 31.53 23.80 -40.32
N ALA A 149 31.56 22.68 -39.59
CA ALA A 149 32.47 21.57 -39.87
C ALA A 149 32.18 20.90 -41.22
N ALA A 150 30.91 20.66 -41.55
CA ALA A 150 30.49 20.08 -42.82
C ALA A 150 30.91 20.97 -43.99
N ASN A 151 30.59 22.26 -43.94
CA ASN A 151 30.95 23.21 -45.01
C ASN A 151 32.48 23.36 -45.15
N ARG A 152 33.24 23.31 -44.05
CA ARG A 152 34.70 23.29 -44.11
C ARG A 152 35.24 22.02 -44.80
N TRP A 153 34.60 20.87 -44.62
CA TRP A 153 34.99 19.67 -45.35
C TRP A 153 34.59 19.76 -46.83
N THR A 154 33.46 20.38 -47.16
CA THR A 154 33.09 20.73 -48.55
C THR A 154 34.15 21.60 -49.21
N ASP A 155 34.62 22.66 -48.54
CA ASP A 155 35.74 23.50 -49.00
C ASP A 155 36.99 22.66 -49.30
N ASN A 156 37.36 21.79 -48.36
CA ASN A 156 38.54 20.94 -48.49
C ASN A 156 38.41 19.99 -49.69
N ILE A 157 37.24 19.38 -49.90
CA ILE A 157 36.96 18.49 -51.03
C ILE A 157 37.10 19.25 -52.35
N PHE A 158 36.47 20.43 -52.47
CA PHE A 158 36.57 21.24 -53.68
C PHE A 158 38.01 21.72 -53.95
N THR A 159 38.71 22.14 -52.90
CA THR A 159 40.12 22.57 -53.00
C THR A 159 41.01 21.42 -53.48
N LEU A 160 40.83 20.22 -52.94
CA LEU A 160 41.57 19.02 -53.36
C LEU A 160 41.24 18.66 -54.82
N ARG A 161 39.95 18.66 -55.20
CA ARG A 161 39.51 18.41 -56.58
C ARG A 161 40.16 19.38 -57.57
N GLN A 162 40.18 20.67 -57.23
CA GLN A 162 40.79 21.72 -58.05
C GLN A 162 42.32 21.59 -58.13
N TRP A 163 42.99 21.39 -57.00
CA TRP A 163 44.45 21.26 -56.96
C TRP A 163 44.93 20.02 -57.72
N CYS A 164 44.29 18.87 -57.53
CA CYS A 164 44.59 17.65 -58.28
C CYS A 164 44.39 17.84 -59.79
N SER A 165 43.29 18.49 -60.20
CA SER A 165 43.02 18.78 -61.61
C SER A 165 44.09 19.69 -62.24
N ASN A 166 44.61 20.66 -61.50
CA ASN A 166 45.62 21.61 -61.99
C ASN A 166 47.04 21.02 -62.05
N ASN A 167 47.42 20.19 -61.08
CA ASN A 167 48.80 19.69 -60.96
C ASN A 167 48.98 18.31 -61.61
N PHE A 168 47.91 17.50 -61.68
CA PHE A 168 47.94 16.14 -62.22
C PHE A 168 46.78 15.90 -63.19
N PRO A 169 46.81 16.47 -64.42
CA PRO A 169 45.72 16.33 -65.38
C PRO A 169 45.38 14.86 -65.73
N GLN A 170 46.37 13.97 -65.66
CA GLN A 170 46.22 12.53 -65.94
C GLN A 170 45.46 11.79 -64.83
N ALA A 171 45.39 12.33 -63.61
CA ALA A 171 44.72 11.71 -62.47
C ALA A 171 43.28 12.23 -62.27
N LYS A 172 42.84 13.20 -63.08
CA LYS A 172 41.54 13.85 -62.95
C LYS A 172 40.38 12.86 -63.08
N GLU A 173 40.38 12.05 -64.14
CA GLU A 173 39.31 11.06 -64.38
C GLU A 173 39.27 9.98 -63.28
N GLN A 174 40.43 9.59 -62.74
CA GLN A 174 40.51 8.62 -61.65
C GLN A 174 39.95 9.20 -60.34
N LEU A 175 40.22 10.48 -60.06
CA LEU A 175 39.69 11.15 -58.89
C LEU A 175 38.16 11.36 -58.99
N ASP A 176 37.67 11.79 -60.16
CA ASP A 176 36.24 11.95 -60.40
C ASP A 176 35.51 10.59 -60.29
N HIS A 177 36.09 9.49 -60.77
CA HIS A 177 35.54 8.15 -60.59
C HIS A 177 35.48 7.76 -59.11
N LEU A 178 36.58 7.94 -58.37
CA LEU A 178 36.64 7.63 -56.94
C LEU A 178 35.58 8.41 -56.15
N TYR A 179 35.42 9.70 -56.42
CA TYR A 179 34.43 10.55 -55.76
C TYR A 179 33.00 10.06 -56.03
N ASN A 180 32.67 9.72 -57.27
CA ASN A 180 31.37 9.13 -57.58
C ASN A 180 31.14 7.78 -56.87
N GLU A 181 32.15 6.91 -56.78
CA GLU A 181 32.04 5.63 -56.07
C GLU A 181 31.76 5.80 -54.57
N VAL A 182 32.34 6.81 -53.93
CA VAL A 182 32.11 7.11 -52.50
C VAL A 182 30.90 8.03 -52.25
N GLY A 183 30.15 8.37 -53.31
CA GLY A 183 28.93 9.19 -53.21
C GLY A 183 29.15 10.70 -53.13
N ILE A 184 30.35 11.19 -53.50
CA ILE A 184 30.62 12.61 -53.75
C ILE A 184 30.31 12.89 -55.22
N THR A 185 29.05 13.21 -55.48
CA THR A 185 28.50 13.51 -56.80
C THR A 185 28.48 15.03 -57.06
N ASP A 186 28.17 15.45 -58.29
CA ASP A 186 28.21 16.87 -58.69
C ASP A 186 27.10 17.75 -58.05
N ASP A 187 26.17 17.14 -57.32
CA ASP A 187 25.16 17.79 -56.48
C ASP A 187 25.65 18.09 -55.05
N LEU A 188 26.87 17.68 -54.68
CA LEU A 188 27.48 18.11 -53.43
C LEU A 188 27.65 19.64 -53.44
N ASP A 189 27.02 20.31 -52.47
CA ASP A 189 27.12 21.75 -52.27
C ASP A 189 27.20 22.08 -50.76
N TYR A 190 27.37 23.35 -50.43
CA TYR A 190 27.30 23.83 -49.07
C TYR A 190 25.92 23.59 -48.48
N LEU A 191 25.90 23.17 -47.22
CA LEU A 191 24.66 23.12 -46.47
C LEU A 191 24.25 24.55 -46.13
N GLU A 192 22.98 24.88 -46.36
CA GLU A 192 22.37 26.12 -45.89
C GLU A 192 21.65 25.86 -44.55
N LEU A 193 21.82 26.76 -43.58
CA LEU A 193 20.99 26.71 -42.38
C LEU A 193 19.58 27.21 -42.74
N PRO A 194 18.51 26.54 -42.30
CA PRO A 194 17.16 27.05 -42.48
C PRO A 194 17.06 28.46 -41.88
N SER A 195 16.46 29.39 -42.63
CA SER A 195 16.08 30.70 -42.09
C SER A 195 15.23 30.49 -40.83
N ALA A 196 15.53 31.24 -39.76
CA ALA A 196 14.86 31.15 -38.46
C ALA A 196 13.32 31.26 -38.54
N ALA A 197 12.76 31.71 -39.67
CA ALA A 197 11.33 31.75 -39.94
C ALA A 197 10.65 30.37 -40.12
N SER A 198 11.40 29.28 -40.37
CA SER A 198 10.81 27.98 -40.73
C SER A 198 10.67 26.97 -39.58
N LEU A 199 11.17 27.28 -38.37
CA LEU A 199 11.28 26.30 -37.27
C LEU A 199 10.20 26.40 -36.19
N CYS A 200 9.17 27.24 -36.37
CA CYS A 200 8.04 27.31 -35.44
C CYS A 200 6.72 26.92 -36.11
N PRO A 201 6.34 25.62 -36.14
CA PRO A 201 4.95 25.25 -36.17
C PRO A 201 4.44 25.12 -34.72
N GLY A 202 3.75 26.15 -34.22
CA GLY A 202 2.79 25.96 -33.11
C GLY A 202 3.25 26.16 -31.67
N GLY A 203 4.04 27.19 -31.36
CA GLY A 203 4.20 27.68 -29.99
C GLY A 203 3.53 29.04 -29.82
N GLU A 204 2.35 29.08 -29.22
CA GLU A 204 1.70 30.34 -28.83
C GLU A 204 2.65 31.16 -27.97
N GLN A 205 2.89 32.39 -28.41
CA GLN A 205 3.67 33.38 -27.70
C GLN A 205 2.84 33.84 -26.49
N ILE A 206 3.00 33.17 -25.35
CA ILE A 206 2.43 33.64 -24.08
C ILE A 206 3.20 34.91 -23.70
N VAL A 207 2.60 36.05 -24.02
CA VAL A 207 2.99 37.35 -23.52
C VAL A 207 2.61 37.39 -22.05
N CYS A 208 3.58 37.22 -21.15
CA CYS A 208 3.42 37.61 -19.76
C CYS A 208 3.41 39.15 -19.70
N GLU A 209 2.22 39.75 -19.73
CA GLU A 209 2.02 41.11 -19.25
C GLU A 209 2.13 41.10 -17.72
N SER A 210 3.23 41.65 -17.22
CA SER A 210 3.40 42.00 -15.80
C SER A 210 2.41 43.12 -15.45
N THR A 211 1.52 42.87 -14.48
CA THR A 211 0.80 43.91 -13.73
C THR A 211 1.42 44.01 -12.34
#